data_AF-G4Q6J7-F1
#
_entry.id   AF-G4Q6J7-F1
#
_cell.length_a   1.000
_cell.length_b   1.000
_cell.length_c   1.000
_cell.angle_alpha   90.00
_cell.angle_beta   90.00
_cell.angle_gamma   90.00
#
_symmetry.space_group_name_H-M   'P 1'
#
loop_
_entity.id
_entity.type
_entity.pdbx_description
1 polymer ?
#
loop_
_entity_poly.entity_id
_entity_poly.type
_entity_poly.pdbx_seq_one_letter_code
_entity_poly.pdbx_strand_id
1 'polypeptide(L)'
;MKEVPVLIFVMNDLGCRLDHTLSWDERVSGICYAPSIDAAVENGCLTADSLELGSLWICNTYFACPEIMPHTKKPLRTNLCPCPGICRGSSPLTDCAKLLRMR
;
A
#
# COMPACT_ATOMS: atom_id res chain seq x y z
N MET A 1 12.18 -9.02 7.52
CA MET A 1 11.52 -9.76 6.42
C MET A 1 12.30 -10.99 5.94
N LYS A 2 13.49 -11.32 6.48
CA LYS A 2 14.37 -12.37 5.92
C LYS A 2 13.93 -13.82 6.23
N GLU A 3 13.14 -14.01 7.29
CA GLU A 3 12.79 -15.33 7.85
C GLU A 3 11.37 -15.79 7.51
N VAL A 4 10.64 -15.02 6.69
CA VAL A 4 9.24 -15.30 6.38
C VAL A 4 9.12 -15.99 5.02
N PRO A 5 8.31 -17.05 4.91
CA PRO A 5 8.15 -17.77 3.65
C PRO A 5 7.42 -16.95 2.59
N VAL A 6 6.49 -16.07 2.99
CA VAL A 6 5.70 -15.24 2.06
C VAL A 6 5.63 -13.80 2.56
N LEU A 7 5.90 -12.88 1.64
CA LEU A 7 5.78 -11.44 1.81
C LEU A 7 4.84 -10.90 0.73
N ILE A 8 3.78 -10.22 1.14
CA ILE A 8 2.77 -9.62 0.27
C ILE A 8 2.86 -8.10 0.41
N PHE A 9 3.11 -7.39 -0.69
CA PHE A 9 3.02 -5.94 -0.74
C PHE A 9 1.58 -5.52 -1.04
N VAL A 10 1.01 -4.69 -0.18
CA VAL A 10 -0.29 -4.04 -0.38
C VAL A 10 -0.01 -2.61 -0.83
N MET A 11 -0.63 -2.20 -1.95
CA MET A 11 -0.43 -0.92 -2.63
C MET A 11 -1.77 -0.21 -2.87
N ASN A 12 -1.84 1.11 -2.66
CA ASN A 12 -3.00 1.94 -3.04
C ASN A 12 -2.77 2.67 -4.36
N ASP A 13 -3.43 2.24 -5.42
CA ASP A 13 -3.33 2.89 -6.74
C ASP A 13 -4.00 4.28 -6.81
N LEU A 14 -4.88 4.60 -5.85
CA LEU A 14 -5.51 5.92 -5.70
C LEU A 14 -4.70 6.86 -4.80
N GLY A 15 -3.56 6.40 -4.28
CA GLY A 15 -2.72 7.17 -3.37
C GLY A 15 -1.91 8.26 -4.07
N CYS A 16 -1.74 9.39 -3.38
CA CYS A 16 -0.82 10.45 -3.79
C CYS A 16 0.62 10.15 -3.37
N ARG A 17 1.60 10.82 -4.00
CA ARG A 17 3.01 10.75 -3.59
C ARG A 17 3.23 11.33 -2.19
N LEU A 18 4.22 10.79 -1.49
CA LEU A 18 4.63 11.24 -0.16
C LEU A 18 5.31 12.61 -0.15
N ASP A 19 5.97 12.98 -1.23
CA ASP A 19 6.69 14.25 -1.41
C ASP A 19 5.81 15.34 -2.05
N HIS A 20 4.52 15.06 -2.27
CA HIS A 20 3.57 15.98 -2.88
C HIS A 20 2.77 16.73 -1.81
N THR A 21 2.50 18.01 -2.07
CA THR A 21 1.61 18.81 -1.22
C THR A 21 0.17 18.50 -1.60
N LEU A 22 -0.58 17.90 -0.66
CA LEU A 22 -1.97 17.50 -0.89
C LEU A 22 -2.90 18.72 -0.95
N SER A 23 -3.77 18.74 -1.95
CA SER A 23 -4.98 19.56 -1.93
C SER A 23 -5.95 19.06 -0.85
N TRP A 24 -6.98 19.85 -0.56
CA TRP A 24 -8.02 19.47 0.40
C TRP A 24 -8.73 18.16 0.01
N ASP A 25 -9.10 18.01 -1.26
CA ASP A 25 -9.80 16.81 -1.75
C ASP A 25 -8.91 15.56 -1.69
N GLU A 26 -7.62 15.69 -2.05
CA GLU A 26 -6.65 14.60 -1.94
C GLU A 26 -6.42 14.19 -0.48
N ARG A 27 -6.36 15.17 0.43
CA ARG A 27 -6.20 14.90 1.86
C ARG A 27 -7.41 14.17 2.44
N VAL A 28 -8.63 14.60 2.10
CA VAL A 28 -9.87 13.93 2.54
C VAL A 28 -9.93 12.51 1.97
N SER A 29 -9.63 12.35 0.67
CA SER A 29 -9.61 11.04 0.01
C SER A 29 -8.57 10.10 0.65
N GLY A 30 -7.36 10.60 0.91
CA GLY A 30 -6.30 9.85 1.58
C GLY A 30 -6.69 9.36 2.97
N ILE A 31 -7.42 10.17 3.75
CA ILE A 31 -7.98 9.78 5.06
C ILE A 31 -8.96 8.62 4.92
N CYS A 32 -9.74 8.55 3.83
CA CYS A 32 -10.70 7.48 3.61
C CYS A 32 -10.05 6.18 3.06
N TYR A 33 -8.97 6.29 2.30
CA TYR A 33 -8.31 5.11 1.73
C TYR A 33 -7.57 4.28 2.78
N ALA A 34 -6.86 4.91 3.71
CA ALA A 34 -6.11 4.21 4.75
C ALA A 34 -6.95 3.19 5.54
N PRO A 35 -8.07 3.57 6.19
CA PRO A 35 -8.89 2.63 6.95
C PRO A 35 -9.55 1.56 6.06
N SER A 36 -9.83 1.87 4.79
CA SER A 36 -10.36 0.88 3.84
C SER A 36 -9.33 -0.23 3.55
N ILE A 37 -8.05 0.14 3.39
CA ILE A 37 -6.95 -0.80 3.19
C ILE A 37 -6.69 -1.60 4.46
N ASP A 38 -6.64 -0.92 5.61
CA ASP A 38 -6.44 -1.58 6.90
C ASP A 38 -7.52 -2.62 7.19
N ALA A 39 -8.79 -2.33 6.86
CA ALA A 39 -9.88 -3.30 6.98
C ALA A 39 -9.70 -4.52 6.06
N ALA A 40 -9.28 -4.31 4.81
CA ALA A 40 -9.03 -5.41 3.87
C ALA A 40 -7.88 -6.31 4.34
N VAL A 41 -6.85 -5.70 4.92
CA VAL A 41 -5.68 -6.38 5.46
C VAL A 41 -6.04 -7.22 6.67
N GLU A 42 -6.80 -6.63 7.59
CA GLU A 42 -7.29 -7.29 8.80
C GLU A 42 -8.16 -8.49 8.45
N ASN A 43 -9.07 -8.34 7.49
CA ASN A 43 -9.86 -9.47 6.97
C ASN A 43 -8.96 -10.59 6.43
N GLY A 44 -7.89 -10.23 5.72
CA GLY A 44 -6.88 -11.21 5.31
C GLY A 44 -6.12 -11.82 6.50
N CYS A 45 -5.95 -11.10 7.62
CA CYS A 45 -5.22 -11.58 8.81
C CYS A 45 -6.07 -12.61 9.53
N LEU A 46 -7.35 -12.31 9.70
CA LEU A 46 -8.36 -13.23 10.22
C LEU A 46 -8.49 -14.47 9.34
N THR A 47 -8.47 -14.31 8.01
CA THR A 47 -8.47 -15.44 7.08
C THR A 47 -7.21 -16.28 7.21
N ALA A 48 -6.03 -15.67 7.31
CA ALA A 48 -4.78 -16.40 7.52
C ALA A 48 -4.79 -17.16 8.86
N ASP A 49 -5.31 -16.54 9.92
CA ASP A 49 -5.44 -17.17 11.24
C ASP A 49 -6.40 -18.38 11.20
N SER A 50 -7.52 -18.27 10.46
CA SER A 50 -8.44 -19.40 10.23
C SER A 50 -7.80 -20.57 9.47
N LEU A 51 -6.71 -20.32 8.74
CA LEU A 51 -5.90 -21.32 8.05
C LEU A 51 -4.66 -21.73 8.87
N GLU A 52 -4.62 -21.39 10.16
CA GLU A 52 -3.52 -21.67 11.09
C GLU A 52 -2.18 -21.03 10.68
N LEU A 53 -2.22 -19.98 9.84
CA LEU A 53 -1.07 -19.18 9.46
C LEU A 53 -0.91 -17.97 10.38
N GLY A 54 0.29 -17.76 10.90
CA GLY A 54 0.67 -16.51 11.55
C GLY A 54 0.79 -15.39 10.51
N SER A 55 0.27 -14.21 10.82
CA SER A 55 0.41 -13.05 9.94
C SER A 55 0.90 -11.82 10.71
N LEU A 56 1.71 -10.98 10.05
CA LEU A 56 2.23 -9.74 10.63
C LEU A 56 2.13 -8.62 9.59
N TRP A 57 1.36 -7.58 9.93
CA TRP A 57 1.26 -6.34 9.17
C TRP A 57 2.35 -5.36 9.62
N ILE A 58 3.18 -4.89 8.68
CA ILE A 58 4.21 -3.89 8.94
C ILE A 58 4.16 -2.78 7.88
N CYS A 59 4.42 -1.55 8.31
CA CYS A 59 4.56 -0.40 7.40
C CYS A 59 6.00 0.13 7.36
N ASN A 60 6.99 -0.66 7.79
CA ASN A 60 8.41 -0.28 7.75
C ASN A 60 8.92 -0.07 6.31
N THR A 61 8.25 -0.67 5.33
CA THR A 61 8.51 -0.49 3.89
C THR A 61 8.31 0.96 3.44
N TYR A 62 7.56 1.77 4.20
CA TYR A 62 7.44 3.21 3.98
C TYR A 62 8.80 3.92 3.92
N PHE A 63 9.74 3.53 4.78
CA PHE A 63 11.08 4.13 4.84
C PHE A 63 11.98 3.76 3.65
N ALA A 64 11.58 2.76 2.87
CA ALA A 64 12.31 2.27 1.70
C ALA A 64 11.46 2.29 0.42
N CYS A 65 10.38 3.09 0.40
CA CYS A 65 9.51 3.22 -0.78
C CYS A 65 10.29 3.59 -2.06
N PRO A 66 11.23 4.57 -2.05
CA PRO A 66 12.01 4.90 -3.24
C PRO A 66 12.80 3.72 -3.81
N GLU A 67 13.29 2.82 -2.97
CA GLU A 67 14.08 1.65 -3.32
C GLU A 67 13.22 0.45 -3.75
N ILE A 68 12.03 0.30 -3.16
CA ILE A 68 11.12 -0.82 -3.42
C ILE A 68 10.32 -0.60 -4.72
N MET A 69 9.82 0.62 -4.94
CA MET A 69 8.95 0.96 -6.06
C MET A 69 9.47 0.52 -7.45
N PRO A 70 10.78 0.71 -7.80
CA PRO A 70 11.33 0.27 -9.08
C PRO A 70 11.26 -1.25 -9.32
N HIS A 71 11.18 -2.04 -8.25
CA HIS A 71 11.14 -3.50 -8.32
C HIS A 71 9.71 -4.05 -8.45
N THR A 72 8.70 -3.19 -8.32
CA THR A 72 7.31 -3.58 -8.53
C THR A 72 6.98 -3.58 -10.02
N LYS A 73 6.27 -4.61 -10.49
CA LYS A 73 5.87 -4.73 -11.93
C LYS A 73 4.83 -3.69 -12.36
N LYS A 74 4.38 -2.81 -11.47
CA LYS A 74 3.42 -1.76 -11.81
C LYS A 74 4.19 -0.59 -12.42
N PRO A 75 3.93 -0.22 -13.68
CA PRO A 75 4.49 1.02 -14.19
C PRO A 75 3.99 2.16 -13.30
N LEU A 76 4.86 3.10 -12.94
CA LEU A 76 4.48 4.44 -12.51
C LEU A 76 3.56 5.01 -13.60
N ARG A 77 2.24 4.81 -13.49
CA ARG A 77 1.28 5.28 -14.47
C ARG A 77 1.16 6.78 -14.30
N THR A 78 2.02 7.51 -14.99
CA THR A 78 2.01 8.97 -15.02
C THR A 78 0.79 9.57 -15.71
N ASN A 79 -0.07 8.80 -16.41
CA ASN A 79 -1.05 9.37 -17.33
C ASN A 79 -2.37 8.59 -17.48
N LEU A 80 -3.10 8.30 -16.41
CA LEU A 80 -4.53 7.93 -16.55
C LEU A 80 -5.42 8.65 -15.53
N CYS A 81 -5.75 9.90 -15.83
CA CYS A 81 -7.03 10.49 -15.42
C CYS A 81 -7.43 11.55 -16.46
N PRO A 82 -8.67 11.54 -16.99
CA PRO A 82 -9.15 12.58 -17.90
C PRO A 82 -9.53 13.89 -17.18
N CYS A 83 -9.35 13.98 -15.87
CA CYS A 83 -9.67 15.16 -15.07
C CYS A 83 -8.45 16.09 -14.97
N PRO A 84 -8.48 17.34 -15.47
CA PRO A 84 -7.31 18.22 -15.60
C PRO A 84 -6.63 18.71 -14.30
N GLY A 85 -7.03 18.25 -13.11
CA GLY A 85 -6.63 18.89 -11.85
C GLY A 85 -6.35 18.02 -10.62
N ILE A 86 -6.48 16.69 -10.67
CA ILE A 86 -6.51 15.89 -9.41
C ILE A 86 -5.38 14.87 -9.23
N CYS A 87 -4.63 14.49 -10.26
CA CYS A 87 -3.53 13.53 -10.07
C CYS A 87 -2.34 13.86 -10.98
N ARG A 88 -1.44 14.73 -10.54
CA ARG A 88 -0.10 14.85 -11.14
C ARG A 88 0.91 14.17 -10.22
N GLY A 89 1.34 12.97 -10.61
CA GLY A 89 2.40 12.23 -9.93
C GLY A 89 1.84 11.17 -8.99
N SER A 90 1.71 9.95 -9.50
CA SER A 90 1.19 8.79 -8.80
C SER A 90 2.34 7.87 -8.40
N SER A 91 2.81 8.02 -7.16
CA SER A 91 3.41 6.92 -6.42
C SER A 91 2.37 6.50 -5.38
N PRO A 92 2.01 5.21 -5.30
CA PRO A 92 0.97 4.76 -4.40
C PRO A 92 1.37 5.07 -2.94
N LEU A 93 0.50 5.76 -2.22
CA LEU A 93 0.51 5.75 -0.76
C LEU A 93 0.29 4.30 -0.30
N THR A 94 0.91 3.95 0.82
CA THR A 94 0.91 2.62 1.46
C THR A 94 1.45 1.50 0.57
N ASP A 95 2.77 1.38 0.45
CA ASP A 95 3.43 0.09 0.31
C ASP A 95 3.62 -0.44 1.74
N CYS A 96 2.61 -1.12 2.29
CA CYS A 96 2.77 -1.88 3.55
C CYS A 96 2.90 -3.36 3.21
N ALA A 97 3.71 -4.05 4.00
CA ALA A 97 4.02 -5.45 3.81
C ALA A 97 3.22 -6.30 4.79
N LYS A 98 2.55 -7.32 4.27
CA LYS A 98 2.02 -8.42 5.07
C LYS A 98 2.93 -9.63 4.97
N LEU A 99 3.37 -10.09 6.13
CA LEU A 99 4.19 -11.28 6.26
C LEU A 99 3.32 -12.44 6.69
N LEU A 100 3.48 -13.59 6.04
CA LEU A 100 2.84 -14.83 6.44
C LEU A 100 3.92 -15.82 6.87
N ARG A 101 3.72 -16.45 8.03
CA ARG A 101 4.60 -17.48 8.60
C ARG A 101 3.73 -18.67 9.03
N MET A 102 4.14 -19.89 8.71
CA MET A 102 3.51 -21.08 9.29
C MET A 102 3.77 -21.08 10.81
N ARG A 103 2.74 -21.34 11.60
CA ARG A 103 2.87 -21.46 13.06
C ARG A 103 3.69 -22.70 13.43
#